data_AF-W1WN80-F1
#
_entry.id   AF-W1WN80-F1
#
_cell.length_a   1.000
_cell.length_b   1.000
_cell.length_c   1.000
_cell.angle_alpha   90.00
_cell.angle_beta   90.00
_cell.angle_gamma   90.00
#
_symmetry.space_group_name_H-M   'P 1'
#
loop_
_entity.id
_entity.type
_entity.pdbx_description
1 polymer ?
#
loop_
_entity_poly.entity_id
_entity_poly.type
_entity_poly.pdbx_seq_one_letter_code
_entity_poly.pdbx_strand_id
1 'polypeptide(L)' 'MSKLLDRILGESNMIIALHQVKLKKGSGGVDGIEIEDIEEYIQNNWKRIKSQIKERKYKPQPVL' A
#
# COMPACT_ATOMS: atom_id res chain seq x y z
N MET A 1 0.08 -17.70 10.04
CA MET A 1 0.55 -16.57 9.22
C MET A 1 1.90 -16.95 8.63
N SER A 2 2.17 -16.74 7.33
CA SER A 2 3.48 -17.14 6.77
C SER A 2 4.56 -16.12 7.16
N LYS A 3 5.77 -16.61 7.50
CA LYS A 3 6.94 -15.74 7.82
C LYS A 3 7.23 -14.71 6.71
N LEU A 4 6.87 -15.01 5.46
CA LEU A 4 7.02 -14.10 4.33
C LEU A 4 6.03 -12.93 4.37
N LEU A 5 4.75 -13.19 4.67
CA LEU A 5 3.73 -12.14 4.66
C LEU A 5 3.97 -11.10 5.77
N ASP A 6 4.46 -11.53 6.93
CA ASP A 6 4.83 -10.60 7.99
C ASP A 6 6.06 -9.74 7.61
N ARG A 7 7.01 -10.28 6.83
CA ARG A 7 8.12 -9.49 6.27
C ARG A 7 7.65 -8.48 5.22
N ILE A 8 6.74 -8.87 4.34
CA ILE A 8 6.14 -7.98 3.32
C ILE A 8 5.42 -6.80 3.99
N LEU A 9 4.63 -7.07 5.03
CA LEU A 9 3.86 -6.06 5.77
C LEU A 9 4.65 -5.40 6.92
N GLY A 10 5.96 -5.64 6.98
CA GLY A 10 6.87 -5.05 7.95
C GLY A 10 7.06 -3.57 7.68
N GLU A 11 7.13 -2.78 8.75
CA GLU A 11 7.20 -1.31 8.67
C GLU A 11 8.37 -0.82 7.81
N SER A 12 9.57 -1.35 8.06
CA SER A 12 10.77 -1.00 7.27
C SER A 12 10.60 -1.30 5.78
N ASN A 13 9.99 -2.44 5.44
CA ASN A 13 9.73 -2.80 4.04
C ASN A 13 8.72 -1.84 3.40
N MET A 14 7.67 -1.47 4.13
CA MET A 14 6.63 -0.57 3.63
C MET A 14 7.12 0.85 3.42
N ILE A 15 8.00 1.37 4.29
CA ILE A 15 8.64 2.68 4.10
C ILE A 15 9.49 2.68 2.82
N ILE A 16 10.29 1.62 2.61
CA ILE A 16 11.09 1.47 1.38
C ILE A 16 10.17 1.39 0.15
N ALA A 17 9.10 0.61 0.22
CA ALA A 17 8.14 0.47 -0.87
C ALA A 17 7.48 1.80 -1.25
N LEU A 18 7.03 2.57 -0.26
CA LEU A 18 6.43 3.88 -0.45
C LEU A 18 7.40 4.85 -1.15
N HIS A 19 8.65 4.90 -0.70
CA HIS A 19 9.67 5.73 -1.33
C HIS A 19 9.90 5.32 -2.80
N GLN A 20 10.01 4.02 -3.08
CA GLN A 20 10.19 3.52 -4.46
C GLN A 20 9.00 3.85 -5.36
N VAL A 21 7.76 3.82 -4.84
CA VAL A 21 6.56 4.24 -5.59
C VAL A 21 6.62 5.73 -5.91
N LYS A 22 6.96 6.58 -4.93
CA LYS A 22 7.13 8.03 -5.13
C LYS A 22 8.17 8.38 -6.19
N LEU A 23 9.29 7.66 -6.24
CA LEU A 23 10.34 7.89 -7.24
C LEU A 23 9.89 7.60 -8.68
N LYS A 24 8.92 6.71 -8.88
CA LYS A 24 8.43 6.35 -10.22
C LYS A 24 7.54 7.40 -10.86
N LYS A 25 7.05 8.40 -10.09
CA LYS A 25 6.25 9.54 -10.60
C LYS A 25 5.12 9.13 -11.54
N GLY A 26 4.45 8.01 -11.24
CA GLY A 26 3.29 7.56 -12.00
C GLY A 26 2.07 8.44 -11.74
N SER A 27 1.12 8.42 -12.66
CA SER A 27 -0.20 9.04 -12.46
C SER A 27 -1.06 8.24 -11.49
N GLY A 28 -2.03 8.92 -10.86
CA GLY A 28 -3.08 8.28 -10.08
C GLY A 28 -3.81 7.16 -10.82
N GLY A 29 -4.25 6.16 -10.06
CA GLY A 29 -5.03 5.03 -10.58
C GLY A 29 -6.51 5.38 -10.76
N VAL A 30 -7.35 4.35 -10.84
CA VAL A 30 -8.82 4.49 -10.94
C VAL A 30 -9.45 5.15 -9.71
N ASP A 31 -8.73 5.18 -8.59
CA ASP A 31 -9.13 5.83 -7.34
C ASP A 31 -8.77 7.33 -7.31
N GLY A 32 -8.04 7.84 -8.31
CA GLY A 32 -7.64 9.24 -8.40
C GLY A 32 -6.65 9.68 -7.32
N ILE A 33 -6.02 8.75 -6.61
CA ILE A 33 -5.02 9.08 -5.60
C ILE A 33 -3.70 9.40 -6.30
N GLU A 34 -3.31 10.67 -6.26
CA GLU A 34 -2.05 11.12 -6.83
C GLU A 34 -0.86 10.82 -5.91
N ILE A 35 0.35 10.96 -6.47
CA ILE A 35 1.60 10.63 -5.76
C ILE A 35 1.87 11.58 -4.58
N GLU A 36 1.31 12.78 -4.62
CA GLU A 36 1.35 13.78 -3.56
C GLU A 36 0.51 13.34 -2.35
N ASP A 37 -0.64 12.70 -2.58
CA ASP A 37 -1.63 12.33 -1.56
C ASP A 37 -1.44 10.92 -0.99
N ILE A 38 -0.61 10.09 -1.63
CA ILE A 38 -0.43 8.67 -1.28
C ILE A 38 0.03 8.45 0.17
N GLU A 39 0.82 9.38 0.72
CA GLU A 39 1.35 9.29 2.09
C GLU A 39 0.24 9.43 3.13
N GLU A 40 -0.60 10.45 2.97
CA GLU A 40 -1.75 10.70 3.85
C GLU A 40 -2.74 9.54 3.74
N TYR A 41 -3.03 9.09 2.51
CA TYR A 41 -3.93 7.96 2.31
C TYR A 41 -3.45 6.70 3.03
N ILE A 42 -2.15 6.36 2.91
CA ILE A 42 -1.58 5.20 3.60
C ILE A 42 -1.65 5.40 5.12
N GLN A 43 -1.26 6.55 5.66
CA GLN A 43 -1.30 6.79 7.11
C GLN A 43 -2.71 6.59 7.69
N ASN A 44 -3.74 7.10 6.99
CA ASN A 44 -5.12 7.00 7.41
C ASN A 44 -5.70 5.58 7.26
N ASN A 45 -5.23 4.80 6.28
CA ASN A 45 -5.82 3.50 5.93
C ASN A 45 -4.97 2.28 6.31
N TRP A 46 -3.70 2.45 6.70
CA TRP A 46 -2.74 1.35 6.81
C TRP A 46 -3.18 0.24 7.76
N LYS A 47 -3.71 0.59 8.94
CA LYS A 47 -4.21 -0.39 9.91
C LYS A 47 -5.31 -1.28 9.30
N ARG A 48 -6.25 -0.67 8.58
CA ARG A 48 -7.35 -1.36 7.89
C ARG A 48 -6.84 -2.23 6.76
N ILE A 49 -6.03 -1.67 5.85
CA ILE A 49 -5.46 -2.38 4.70
C ILE A 49 -4.64 -3.59 5.17
N LYS A 50 -3.76 -3.39 6.16
CA LYS A 50 -2.94 -4.46 6.74
C LYS A 50 -3.80 -5.58 7.30
N SER A 51 -4.82 -5.28 8.12
CA SER A 51 -5.75 -6.30 8.65
C SER A 51 -6.47 -7.05 7.51
N GLN A 52 -6.98 -6.34 6.51
CA GLN A 52 -7.65 -6.97 5.36
C GLN A 52 -6.72 -7.90 4.57
N ILE A 53 -5.45 -7.54 4.37
CA ILE A 53 -4.46 -8.42 3.73
C ILE A 53 -4.21 -9.65 4.60
N LYS A 54 -4.05 -9.46 5.92
CA LYS A 54 -3.81 -10.58 6.85
C LYS A 54 -4.98 -11.57 6.88
N GLU A 55 -6.20 -11.06 6.80
CA GLU A 55 -7.44 -11.84 6.79
C GLU A 55 -7.79 -12.38 5.39
N ARG A 56 -6.97 -12.10 4.36
CA ARG A 56 -7.24 -12.45 2.95
C ARG A 56 -8.56 -11.88 2.41
N LYS A 57 -8.97 -10.72 2.91
CA LYS A 57 -10.17 -9.97 2.49
C LYS A 57 -9.85 -8.76 1.61
N TYR A 58 -8.58 -8.37 1.52
CA TYR A 58 -8.16 -7.25 0.69
C TYR A 58 -8.41 -7.56 -0.80
N LYS A 59 -9.11 -6.65 -1.48
CA LYS A 59 -9.34 -6.70 -2.92
C LYS A 59 -8.64 -5.50 -3.56
N PRO A 60 -7.56 -5.73 -4.34
CA PRO A 60 -6.92 -4.66 -5.09
C PRO A 60 -7.90 -4.02 -6.06
N GLN A 61 -7.71 -2.73 -6.33
CA GLN A 61 -8.45 -2.04 -7.39
C GLN A 61 -8.01 -2.57 -8.76
N PRO A 62 -8.92 -2.59 -9.76
CA PRO A 62 -8.56 -2.96 -11.12
C PRO A 62 -7.59 -1.95 -11.72
N VAL A 63 -6.78 -2.41 -12.68
CA VAL A 63 -5.94 -1.57 -13.53
C VAL A 63 -6.68 -1.37 -14.85
N LEU A 64 -6.71 -0.13 -15.36
CA LEU A 64 -7.22 0.18 -16.71
C LEU A 64 -6.15 -0.04 -17.77
#